data_AF-E0NLQ1-F1
#
_entry.id   AF-E0NLQ1-F1
#
_cell.length_a   1.000
_cell.length_b   1.000
_cell.length_c   1.000
_cell.angle_alpha   90.00
_cell.angle_beta   90.00
_cell.angle_gamma   90.00
#
_symmetry.space_group_name_H-M   'P 1'
#
loop_
_entity.id
_entity.type
_entity.pdbx_description
1 polymer ?
#
loop_
_entity_poly.entity_id
_entity_poly.type
_entity_poly.pdbx_seq_one_letter_code
_entity_poly.pdbx_strand_id
1 'polypeptide(L)'
;MKVFKYNLKLRSNDLNIVRDFVARGDFSFHNLSKIIMTCLNWTGEKQITYFIESSKIEITDSRIEIPKTMGINFKSDRDSICENYLDRGSKFVMIYGDETPFVFDIQVVDVIYDYEKEAELLNSIGKEPIESCEGEREYMEIVNILNNPDDSKYDETIEWIGKDYLNNILSIESINENFENLDLILDEENEVEDMSDDSEYSFDIFSDLM
;
A
#
# COMPACT_ATOMS: atom_id res chain seq x y z
N MET A 1 -16.07 2.33 -18.16
CA MET A 1 -14.94 2.57 -17.23
C MET A 1 -13.83 1.57 -17.55
N LYS A 2 -12.56 1.98 -17.55
CA LYS A 2 -11.42 1.07 -17.73
C LYS A 2 -11.03 0.51 -16.35
N VAL A 3 -11.03 -0.80 -16.21
CA VAL A 3 -10.64 -1.49 -14.96
C VAL A 3 -9.47 -2.41 -15.25
N PHE A 4 -8.48 -2.36 -14.39
CA PHE A 4 -7.33 -3.25 -14.43
C PHE A 4 -7.55 -4.44 -13.52
N LYS A 5 -7.30 -5.63 -14.04
CA LYS A 5 -7.15 -6.84 -13.22
C LYS A 5 -5.67 -7.00 -12.89
N TYR A 6 -5.36 -7.01 -11.60
CA TYR A 6 -4.03 -7.14 -11.06
C TYR A 6 -3.80 -8.53 -10.49
N ASN A 7 -2.56 -9.00 -10.62
CA ASN A 7 -1.99 -10.05 -9.78
C ASN A 7 -0.89 -9.39 -8.94
N LEU A 8 -1.03 -9.43 -7.63
CA LEU A 8 -0.08 -8.96 -6.63
C LEU A 8 0.54 -10.19 -5.97
N LYS A 9 1.87 -10.29 -5.98
CA LYS A 9 2.59 -11.39 -5.36
C LYS A 9 3.70 -10.87 -4.46
N LEU A 10 3.78 -11.36 -3.22
CA LEU A 10 4.94 -11.10 -2.38
C LEU A 10 6.17 -11.76 -3.02
N ARG A 11 7.24 -10.98 -3.20
CA ARG A 11 8.53 -11.48 -3.67
C ARG A 11 9.22 -12.21 -2.52
N SER A 12 8.96 -13.50 -2.43
CA SER A 12 9.52 -14.40 -1.43
C SER A 12 9.88 -15.76 -2.06
N ASN A 13 10.89 -16.42 -1.51
CA ASN A 13 11.23 -17.81 -1.88
C ASN A 13 10.48 -18.83 -1.01
N ASP A 14 10.09 -18.44 0.20
CA ASP A 14 9.54 -19.34 1.21
C ASP A 14 8.02 -19.17 1.37
N LEU A 15 7.49 -18.00 1.02
CA LEU A 15 6.07 -17.65 1.14
C LEU A 15 5.41 -17.55 -0.23
N ASN A 16 4.18 -18.05 -0.30
CA ASN A 16 3.33 -17.91 -1.48
C ASN A 16 2.10 -17.06 -1.14
N ILE A 17 2.31 -15.75 -1.10
CA ILE A 17 1.25 -14.77 -0.81
C ILE A 17 0.87 -14.07 -2.11
N VAL A 18 -0.37 -14.26 -2.53
CA VAL A 18 -0.91 -13.75 -3.80
C VAL A 18 -2.29 -13.15 -3.57
N ARG A 19 -2.57 -12.01 -4.20
CA ARG A 19 -3.89 -11.40 -4.30
C ARG A 19 -4.19 -11.14 -5.76
N ASP A 20 -5.34 -11.60 -6.24
CA ASP A 20 -5.88 -11.13 -7.52
C ASP A 20 -7.01 -10.18 -7.21
N PHE A 21 -6.94 -8.97 -7.74
CA PHE A 21 -7.95 -7.95 -7.51
C PHE A 21 -8.17 -7.13 -8.77
N VAL A 22 -9.25 -6.36 -8.78
CA VAL A 22 -9.49 -5.35 -9.79
C VAL A 22 -9.52 -3.97 -9.15
N ALA A 23 -9.09 -2.97 -9.89
CA ALA A 23 -9.28 -1.58 -9.53
C ALA A 23 -9.42 -0.71 -10.79
N ARG A 24 -10.10 0.41 -10.64
CA ARG A 24 -10.22 1.45 -11.66
C ARG A 24 -8.85 1.87 -12.21
N GLY A 25 -8.80 2.04 -13.54
CA GLY A 25 -7.59 2.48 -14.23
C GLY A 25 -7.30 3.96 -14.04
N ASP A 26 -8.32 4.79 -13.78
CA ASP A 26 -8.18 6.22 -13.54
C ASP A 26 -7.85 6.57 -12.08
N PHE A 27 -7.59 5.57 -11.23
CA PHE A 27 -7.01 5.80 -9.91
C PHE A 27 -5.57 6.29 -9.99
N SER A 28 -5.22 7.19 -9.08
CA SER A 28 -3.83 7.53 -8.80
C SER A 28 -3.09 6.31 -8.23
N PHE A 29 -1.76 6.31 -8.27
CA PHE A 29 -0.97 5.28 -7.59
C PHE A 29 -1.17 5.34 -6.07
N HIS A 30 -1.50 6.51 -5.53
CA HIS A 30 -1.93 6.67 -4.14
C HIS A 30 -3.20 5.86 -3.84
N ASN A 31 -4.25 6.02 -4.65
CA ASN A 31 -5.49 5.27 -4.48
C ASN A 31 -5.28 3.78 -4.72
N LEU A 32 -4.42 3.40 -5.68
CA LEU A 32 -4.02 2.00 -5.87
C LEU A 32 -3.35 1.43 -4.62
N SER A 33 -2.48 2.19 -3.95
CA SER A 33 -1.88 1.78 -2.68
C SER A 33 -2.94 1.44 -1.65
N LYS A 34 -3.94 2.31 -1.46
CA LYS A 34 -5.05 2.06 -0.54
C LYS A 34 -5.79 0.76 -0.87
N ILE A 35 -6.10 0.51 -2.15
CA ILE A 35 -6.70 -0.76 -2.59
C ILE A 35 -5.82 -1.96 -2.23
N ILE A 36 -4.52 -1.88 -2.47
CA ILE A 36 -3.57 -2.96 -2.16
C ILE A 36 -3.49 -3.19 -0.64
N MET A 37 -3.43 -2.12 0.17
CA MET A 37 -3.42 -2.22 1.63
C MET A 37 -4.69 -2.92 2.13
N THR A 38 -5.87 -2.53 1.61
CA THR A 38 -7.13 -3.22 1.93
C THR A 38 -7.08 -4.69 1.51
N CYS A 39 -6.53 -5.04 0.35
CA CYS A 39 -6.37 -6.44 -0.09
C CYS A 39 -5.39 -7.26 0.79
N LEU A 40 -4.50 -6.59 1.51
CA LEU A 40 -3.57 -7.18 2.47
C LEU A 40 -4.09 -7.11 3.92
N ASN A 41 -5.26 -6.48 4.15
CA ASN A 41 -5.78 -6.15 5.48
C ASN A 41 -4.80 -5.30 6.31
N TRP A 42 -4.18 -4.32 5.65
CA TRP A 42 -3.21 -3.36 6.18
C TRP A 42 -3.82 -1.95 6.21
N THR A 43 -3.28 -1.08 7.06
CA THR A 43 -3.66 0.33 7.21
C THR A 43 -2.84 1.28 6.33
N GLY A 44 -1.63 0.89 5.92
CA GLY A 44 -0.77 1.69 5.04
C GLY A 44 0.12 2.69 5.77
N GLU A 45 0.61 2.34 6.96
CA GLU A 45 1.41 3.23 7.82
C GLU A 45 2.83 3.52 7.31
N LYS A 46 3.41 2.66 6.47
CA LYS A 46 4.77 2.82 5.93
C LYS A 46 4.77 3.50 4.57
N GLN A 47 5.96 3.96 4.15
CA GLN A 47 6.18 4.53 2.83
C GLN A 47 5.91 3.50 1.73
N ILE A 48 5.34 3.97 0.61
CA ILE A 48 5.14 3.15 -0.60
C ILE A 48 5.88 3.77 -1.78
N THR A 49 6.63 2.93 -2.50
CA THR A 49 7.30 3.30 -3.75
C THR A 49 7.01 2.28 -4.83
N TYR A 50 6.66 2.75 -6.03
CA TYR A 50 6.49 1.91 -7.21
C TYR A 50 7.60 2.10 -8.23
N PHE A 51 8.08 1.00 -8.79
CA PHE A 51 9.05 0.98 -9.88
C PHE A 51 8.43 0.39 -11.14
N ILE A 52 8.27 1.21 -12.17
CA ILE A 52 7.75 0.80 -13.48
C ILE A 52 8.93 0.66 -14.45
N GLU A 53 9.44 -0.56 -14.60
CA GLU A 53 10.69 -0.82 -15.34
C GLU A 53 10.61 -0.39 -16.81
N SER A 54 9.46 -0.60 -17.46
CA SER A 54 9.28 -0.30 -18.90
C SER A 54 9.48 1.18 -19.23
N SER A 55 9.10 2.06 -18.31
CA SER A 55 9.22 3.51 -18.46
C SER A 55 10.38 4.11 -17.67
N LYS A 56 11.09 3.31 -16.86
CA LYS A 56 12.13 3.78 -15.92
C LYS A 56 11.65 4.92 -15.03
N ILE A 57 10.42 4.76 -14.51
CA ILE A 57 9.77 5.74 -13.63
C ILE A 57 9.72 5.14 -12.24
N GLU A 58 10.02 5.99 -11.27
CA GLU A 58 9.81 5.74 -9.86
C GLU A 58 8.67 6.64 -9.40
N ILE A 59 7.64 6.04 -8.82
CA ILE A 59 6.49 6.76 -8.26
C ILE A 59 6.60 6.65 -6.76
N THR A 60 6.77 7.77 -6.09
CA THR A 60 7.04 7.83 -4.66
C THR A 60 5.88 8.47 -3.93
N ASP A 61 5.69 8.04 -2.70
CA ASP A 61 4.80 8.63 -1.72
C ASP A 61 4.95 10.17 -1.66
N SER A 62 3.83 10.88 -1.87
CA SER A 62 3.81 12.34 -1.84
C SER A 62 4.16 12.95 -0.47
N ARG A 63 4.14 12.17 0.62
CA ARG A 63 4.53 12.61 1.97
C ARG A 63 6.03 12.93 2.08
N ILE A 64 6.82 12.60 1.06
CA ILE A 64 8.29 12.70 1.10
C ILE A 64 8.77 13.82 0.19
N GLU A 65 9.64 14.66 0.72
CA GLU A 65 10.40 15.61 -0.11
C GLU A 65 11.39 14.85 -0.98
N ILE A 66 11.06 14.69 -2.26
CA ILE A 66 11.94 14.04 -3.24
C ILE A 66 13.16 14.96 -3.49
N PRO A 67 14.38 14.56 -3.09
CA PRO A 67 15.57 15.35 -3.41
C PRO A 67 15.74 15.33 -4.93
N LYS A 68 15.83 16.51 -5.57
CA LYS A 68 15.91 16.69 -7.04
C LYS A 68 17.19 16.13 -7.70
N THR A 69 17.86 15.15 -7.11
CA THR A 69 19.17 14.65 -7.52
C THR A 69 19.10 13.24 -8.10
N MET A 70 19.66 13.12 -9.31
CA MET A 70 20.11 11.91 -10.02
C MET A 70 19.07 11.13 -10.84
N GLY A 71 18.87 11.56 -12.09
CA GLY A 71 18.77 10.68 -13.27
C GLY A 71 17.55 9.75 -13.44
N ILE A 72 16.75 9.54 -12.40
CA ILE A 72 15.50 8.76 -12.42
C ILE A 72 14.34 9.76 -12.48
N ASN A 73 13.35 9.49 -13.33
CA ASN A 73 12.13 10.30 -13.40
C ASN A 73 11.23 9.96 -12.21
N PHE A 74 11.33 10.74 -11.15
CA PHE A 74 10.45 10.67 -10.01
C PHE A 74 9.08 11.30 -10.32
N LYS A 75 8.03 10.68 -9.80
CA LYS A 75 6.66 11.18 -9.88
C LYS A 75 5.97 11.01 -8.52
N SER A 76 5.13 11.97 -8.16
CA SER A 76 4.21 11.85 -7.03
C SER A 76 3.18 10.75 -7.30
N ASP A 77 2.87 9.93 -6.30
CA ASP A 77 1.84 8.89 -6.35
C ASP A 77 0.43 9.46 -6.52
N ARG A 78 0.14 10.63 -5.93
CA ARG A 78 -1.14 11.34 -6.06
C ARG A 78 -1.38 11.90 -7.46
N ASP A 79 -0.34 12.41 -8.12
CA ASP A 79 -0.45 12.99 -9.47
C ASP A 79 -0.34 11.95 -10.59
N SER A 80 0.07 10.73 -10.27
CA SER A 80 0.31 9.68 -11.24
C SER A 80 -0.92 8.80 -11.38
N ILE A 81 -1.67 8.96 -12.47
CA ILE A 81 -2.83 8.13 -12.77
C ILE A 81 -2.42 6.80 -13.42
N CYS A 82 -2.88 5.67 -12.89
CA CYS A 82 -2.49 4.32 -13.29
C CYS A 82 -2.60 4.09 -14.80
N GLU A 83 -3.71 4.47 -15.44
CA GLU A 83 -3.92 4.23 -16.87
C GLU A 83 -2.99 5.01 -17.81
N ASN A 84 -2.29 6.03 -17.31
CA ASN A 84 -1.25 6.73 -18.07
C ASN A 84 0.06 5.93 -18.16
N TYR A 85 0.26 4.97 -17.26
CA TYR A 85 1.51 4.21 -17.15
C TYR A 85 1.32 2.70 -17.37
N LEU A 86 0.10 2.21 -17.15
CA LEU A 86 -0.22 0.79 -17.12
C LEU A 86 -1.17 0.41 -18.26
N ASP A 87 -0.93 -0.77 -18.81
CA ASP A 87 -1.81 -1.44 -19.76
C ASP A 87 -1.72 -2.97 -19.55
N ARG A 88 -2.48 -3.73 -20.34
CA ARG A 88 -2.44 -5.20 -20.32
C ARG A 88 -1.00 -5.70 -20.45
N GLY A 89 -0.56 -6.49 -19.48
CA GLY A 89 0.77 -7.08 -19.43
C GLY A 89 1.84 -6.21 -18.77
N SER A 90 1.52 -4.97 -18.36
CA SER A 90 2.44 -4.15 -17.55
C SER A 90 2.86 -4.88 -16.29
N LYS A 91 4.15 -4.78 -15.96
CA LYS A 91 4.75 -5.31 -14.74
C LYS A 91 5.47 -4.19 -14.01
N PHE A 92 5.33 -4.16 -12.71
CA PHE A 92 5.95 -3.17 -11.84
C PHE A 92 6.12 -3.74 -10.44
N VAL A 93 6.95 -3.08 -9.65
CA VAL A 93 7.27 -3.50 -8.29
C VAL A 93 6.72 -2.47 -7.33
N MET A 94 6.11 -2.91 -6.23
CA MET A 94 5.79 -2.07 -5.08
C MET A 94 6.73 -2.42 -3.93
N ILE A 95 7.32 -1.41 -3.32
CA ILE A 95 8.13 -1.52 -2.10
C ILE A 95 7.34 -0.84 -0.97
N TYR A 96 7.13 -1.56 0.13
CA TYR A 96 6.43 -1.10 1.33
C TYR A 96 7.41 -1.05 2.51
N GLY A 97 7.77 0.14 2.97
CA GLY A 97 8.83 0.42 3.94
C GLY A 97 10.21 0.66 3.31
N ASP A 98 11.23 0.84 4.17
CA ASP A 98 12.49 1.48 3.74
C ASP A 98 13.69 0.54 3.90
N GLU A 99 14.07 0.23 5.15
CA GLU A 99 15.30 -0.52 5.45
C GLU A 99 15.18 -2.00 5.10
N THR A 100 14.09 -2.61 5.52
CA THR A 100 13.74 -4.02 5.28
C THR A 100 12.30 -4.11 4.78
N PRO A 101 12.06 -3.75 3.52
CA PRO A 101 10.70 -3.62 3.03
C PRO A 101 10.06 -4.97 2.71
N PHE A 102 8.73 -4.98 2.68
CA PHE A 102 8.02 -5.94 1.86
C PHE A 102 8.09 -5.51 0.40
N VAL A 103 8.46 -6.45 -0.48
CA VAL A 103 8.57 -6.19 -1.92
C VAL A 103 7.52 -7.04 -2.63
N PHE A 104 6.69 -6.40 -3.43
CA PHE A 104 5.64 -7.06 -4.19
C PHE A 104 5.85 -6.91 -5.69
N ASP A 105 5.75 -8.03 -6.40
CA ASP A 105 5.66 -8.07 -7.84
C ASP A 105 4.20 -7.91 -8.27
N ILE A 106 3.93 -6.90 -9.11
CA ILE A 106 2.58 -6.60 -9.59
C ILE A 106 2.52 -6.72 -11.11
N GLN A 107 1.46 -7.36 -11.60
CA GLN A 107 1.17 -7.46 -13.01
C GLN A 107 -0.28 -7.08 -13.32
N VAL A 108 -0.49 -6.24 -14.33
CA VAL A 108 -1.81 -6.06 -14.95
C VAL A 108 -2.04 -7.26 -15.88
N VAL A 109 -2.85 -8.22 -15.44
CA VAL A 109 -3.11 -9.45 -16.18
C VAL A 109 -4.16 -9.25 -17.27
N ASP A 110 -5.11 -8.34 -17.06
CA ASP A 110 -6.15 -8.01 -18.02
C ASP A 110 -6.64 -6.56 -17.88
N VAL A 111 -7.29 -6.07 -18.93
CA VAL A 111 -7.97 -4.77 -18.98
C VAL A 111 -9.41 -5.03 -19.37
N ILE A 112 -10.32 -4.67 -18.49
CA ILE A 112 -11.76 -4.93 -18.63
C ILE A 112 -12.46 -3.60 -18.89
N TYR A 113 -13.29 -3.57 -19.93
CA TYR A 113 -14.20 -2.48 -20.20
C TYR A 113 -15.57 -2.90 -19.68
N ASP A 114 -16.24 -1.96 -19.00
CA ASP A 114 -17.60 -2.14 -18.46
C ASP A 114 -17.71 -3.10 -17.26
N TYR A 115 -16.69 -3.09 -16.38
CA TYR A 115 -16.79 -3.74 -15.07
C TYR A 115 -17.69 -2.91 -14.13
N GLU A 116 -18.53 -3.59 -13.35
CA GLU A 116 -19.54 -2.92 -12.50
C GLU A 116 -18.95 -2.29 -11.24
N LYS A 117 -17.92 -2.90 -10.65
CA LYS A 117 -17.31 -2.44 -9.41
C LYS A 117 -16.08 -1.58 -9.65
N GLU A 118 -15.80 -0.68 -8.71
CA GLU A 118 -14.60 0.17 -8.77
C GLU A 118 -13.34 -0.56 -8.29
N ALA A 119 -13.49 -1.40 -7.26
CA ALA A 119 -12.46 -2.29 -6.76
C ALA A 119 -13.09 -3.58 -6.23
N GLU A 120 -12.36 -4.69 -6.31
CA GLU A 120 -12.81 -5.99 -5.78
C GLU A 120 -11.62 -6.94 -5.65
N LEU A 121 -11.52 -7.61 -4.50
CA LEU A 121 -10.64 -8.75 -4.30
C LEU A 121 -11.32 -10.01 -4.90
N LEU A 122 -10.65 -10.63 -5.87
CA LEU A 122 -11.15 -11.80 -6.60
C LEU A 122 -10.61 -13.11 -6.04
N ASN A 123 -9.38 -13.10 -5.54
CA ASN A 123 -8.70 -14.30 -5.04
C ASN A 123 -7.64 -13.92 -4.00
N SER A 124 -7.44 -14.81 -3.02
CA SER A 124 -6.44 -14.67 -1.97
C SER A 124 -5.79 -16.02 -1.69
N ILE A 125 -4.46 -16.07 -1.81
CA ILE A 125 -3.63 -17.24 -1.51
C ILE A 125 -2.58 -16.83 -0.49
N GLY A 126 -2.37 -17.66 0.53
CA GLY A 126 -1.40 -17.40 1.58
C GLY A 126 -1.87 -16.35 2.58
N LYS A 127 -1.48 -16.55 3.84
CA LYS A 127 -1.77 -15.61 4.92
C LYS A 127 -1.02 -14.30 4.70
N GLU A 128 -1.70 -13.19 4.86
CA GLU A 128 -1.12 -11.86 4.80
C GLU A 128 0.03 -11.71 5.83
N PRO A 129 1.14 -11.04 5.45
CA PRO A 129 2.17 -10.71 6.42
C PRO A 129 1.59 -9.72 7.45
N ILE A 130 2.20 -9.68 8.63
CA ILE A 130 1.82 -8.72 9.66
C ILE A 130 2.44 -7.38 9.28
N GLU A 131 1.63 -6.33 9.13
CA GLU A 131 2.08 -5.02 8.65
C GLU A 131 3.17 -4.40 9.52
N SER A 132 3.08 -4.58 10.84
CA SER A 132 4.05 -4.07 11.81
C SER A 132 5.42 -4.74 11.71
N CYS A 133 5.58 -5.83 10.94
CA CYS A 133 6.88 -6.41 10.66
C CYS A 133 7.75 -5.48 9.81
N GLU A 134 9.04 -5.49 10.10
CA GLU A 134 10.11 -4.95 9.29
C GLU A 134 10.47 -5.93 8.15
N GLY A 135 9.48 -6.16 7.28
CA GLY A 135 9.64 -6.91 6.05
C GLY A 135 9.57 -8.44 6.19
N GLU A 136 9.92 -9.11 5.09
CA GLU A 136 9.78 -10.56 4.94
C GLU A 136 10.58 -11.34 5.99
N ARG A 137 11.80 -10.87 6.31
CA ARG A 137 12.70 -11.59 7.21
C ARG A 137 12.11 -11.72 8.61
N GLU A 138 11.68 -10.61 9.20
CA GLU A 138 11.09 -10.64 10.53
C GLU A 138 9.80 -11.46 10.53
N TYR A 139 8.98 -11.31 9.48
CA TYR A 139 7.79 -12.13 9.32
C TYR A 139 8.10 -13.63 9.27
N MET A 140 9.17 -14.05 8.59
CA MET A 140 9.61 -15.45 8.57
C MET A 140 10.12 -15.93 9.93
N GLU A 141 10.80 -15.07 10.70
CA GLU A 141 11.21 -15.39 12.07
C GLU A 141 9.98 -15.67 12.95
N ILE A 142 8.93 -14.85 12.83
CA ILE A 142 7.63 -15.08 13.49
C ILE A 142 7.01 -16.40 13.04
N VAL A 143 6.89 -16.64 11.74
CA VAL A 143 6.29 -17.87 11.20
C VAL A 143 7.03 -19.11 11.72
N ASN A 144 8.36 -19.06 11.80
CA ASN A 144 9.16 -20.15 12.34
C ASN A 144 8.90 -20.40 13.83
N ILE A 145 8.78 -19.33 14.64
CA ILE A 145 8.41 -19.44 16.06
C ILE A 145 7.01 -20.04 16.18
N LEU A 146 6.03 -19.55 15.42
CA LEU A 146 4.64 -20.01 15.48
C LEU A 146 4.47 -21.48 15.05
N ASN A 147 5.35 -21.98 14.19
CA ASN A 147 5.39 -23.39 13.81
C ASN A 147 6.04 -24.30 14.86
N ASN A 148 6.64 -23.74 15.92
CA ASN A 148 7.27 -24.47 17.01
C ASN A 148 6.70 -23.99 18.37
N PRO A 149 5.60 -24.59 18.86
CA PRO A 149 5.03 -24.25 20.17
C PRO A 149 5.97 -24.40 21.38
N ASP A 150 7.04 -25.19 21.24
CA ASP A 150 8.06 -25.36 22.28
C ASP A 150 9.18 -24.29 22.21
N ASP A 151 9.11 -23.35 21.26
CA ASP A 151 10.06 -22.25 21.16
C ASP A 151 9.95 -21.33 22.38
N SER A 152 11.09 -20.94 22.93
CA SER A 152 11.16 -20.03 24.08
C SER A 152 10.44 -18.68 23.87
N LYS A 153 10.26 -18.26 22.61
CA LYS A 153 9.60 -17.00 22.24
C LYS A 153 8.15 -17.18 21.81
N TYR A 154 7.59 -18.39 21.85
CA TYR A 154 6.24 -18.66 21.33
C TYR A 154 5.17 -17.79 22.00
N ASP A 155 5.11 -17.80 23.33
CA ASP A 155 4.09 -17.07 24.08
C ASP A 155 4.22 -15.54 23.90
N GLU A 156 5.45 -15.02 23.91
CA GLU A 156 5.73 -13.59 23.66
C GLU A 156 5.30 -13.19 22.25
N THR A 157 5.58 -14.03 21.25
CA THR A 157 5.19 -13.78 19.86
C THR A 157 3.68 -13.76 19.70
N ILE A 158 2.96 -14.70 20.33
CA ILE A 158 1.50 -14.75 20.32
C ILE A 158 0.89 -13.51 21.00
N GLU A 159 1.47 -13.06 22.09
CA GLU A 159 1.03 -11.84 22.79
C GLU A 159 1.20 -10.61 21.90
N TRP A 160 2.33 -10.48 21.20
CA TRP A 160 2.61 -9.37 20.31
C TRP A 160 1.70 -9.33 19.09
N ILE A 161 1.59 -10.44 18.34
CA ILE A 161 0.82 -10.48 17.09
C ILE A 161 -0.69 -10.56 17.33
N GLY A 162 -1.09 -10.89 18.56
CA GLY A 162 -2.47 -11.14 18.94
C GLY A 162 -2.92 -12.57 18.63
N LYS A 163 -3.62 -13.18 19.58
CA LYS A 163 -4.15 -14.56 19.47
C LYS A 163 -5.06 -14.76 18.26
N ASP A 164 -5.76 -13.70 17.85
CA ASP A 164 -6.69 -13.76 16.74
C ASP A 164 -5.97 -13.89 15.40
N TYR A 165 -4.71 -13.43 15.29
CA TYR A 165 -3.94 -13.55 14.05
C TYR A 165 -3.87 -15.00 13.57
N LEU A 166 -3.60 -15.97 14.46
CA LEU A 166 -3.50 -17.38 14.07
C LEU A 166 -4.79 -17.93 13.45
N ASN A 167 -5.94 -17.51 13.98
CA ASN A 167 -7.24 -18.04 13.59
C ASN A 167 -7.90 -17.21 12.48
N ASN A 168 -7.44 -15.98 12.27
CA ASN A 168 -8.00 -15.09 11.27
C ASN A 168 -7.58 -15.56 9.87
N ILE A 169 -8.55 -15.84 9.02
CA ILE A 169 -8.31 -16.11 7.60
C ILE A 169 -8.91 -14.91 6.87
N LEU A 170 -8.11 -14.27 6.01
CA LEU A 170 -8.59 -13.17 5.18
C LEU A 170 -9.86 -13.58 4.44
N SER A 171 -10.98 -12.96 4.80
CA SER A 171 -12.26 -13.19 4.14
C SER A 171 -12.36 -12.26 2.93
N ILE A 172 -12.45 -12.85 1.74
CA ILE A 172 -12.68 -12.09 0.49
C ILE A 172 -13.97 -11.28 0.59
N GLU A 173 -15.02 -11.85 1.22
CA GLU A 173 -16.30 -11.17 1.43
C GLU A 173 -16.11 -9.92 2.30
N SER A 174 -15.42 -10.04 3.44
CA SER A 174 -15.16 -8.90 4.33
C SER A 174 -14.31 -7.81 3.67
N ILE A 175 -13.31 -8.19 2.87
CA ILE A 175 -12.53 -7.21 2.10
C ILE A 175 -13.39 -6.50 1.05
N ASN A 176 -14.28 -7.23 0.39
CA ASN A 176 -15.16 -6.66 -0.61
C ASN A 176 -16.25 -5.76 -0.01
N GLU A 177 -16.72 -6.03 1.22
CA GLU A 177 -17.60 -5.12 1.98
C GLU A 177 -16.91 -3.78 2.26
N ASN A 178 -15.60 -3.77 2.52
CA ASN A 178 -14.84 -2.52 2.67
C ASN A 178 -14.87 -1.70 1.37
N PHE A 179 -14.75 -2.35 0.20
CA PHE A 179 -14.83 -1.67 -1.10
C PHE A 179 -16.23 -1.17 -1.46
N GLU A 180 -17.30 -1.60 -0.78
CA GLU A 180 -18.63 -0.97 -0.95
C GLU A 180 -18.66 0.46 -0.40
N ASN A 181 -17.77 0.77 0.54
CA ASN A 181 -17.60 2.12 1.11
C ASN A 181 -16.30 2.76 0.63
N LEU A 182 -15.96 2.56 -0.64
CA LEU A 182 -14.68 2.97 -1.21
C LEU A 182 -14.38 4.47 -1.02
N ASP A 183 -15.40 5.33 -1.08
CA ASP A 183 -15.24 6.77 -0.84
C ASP A 183 -14.58 7.04 0.54
N LEU A 184 -14.96 6.30 1.59
CA LEU A 184 -14.34 6.45 2.91
C LEU A 184 -12.86 6.06 2.88
N ILE A 185 -12.52 4.96 2.20
CA ILE A 185 -11.13 4.51 2.05
C ILE A 185 -10.32 5.60 1.34
N LEU A 186 -10.88 6.20 0.28
CA LEU A 186 -10.19 7.19 -0.53
C LEU A 186 -10.09 8.57 0.17
N ASP A 187 -11.08 8.96 0.98
CA ASP A 187 -11.21 10.28 1.59
C ASP A 187 -10.42 10.51 2.89
N GLU A 188 -9.91 9.45 3.54
CA GLU A 188 -9.24 9.50 4.87
C GLU A 188 -8.05 10.47 5.02
N GLU A 189 -7.59 11.16 3.95
CA GLU A 189 -6.50 12.15 4.02
C GLU A 189 -6.91 13.59 3.72
N ASN A 190 -8.18 13.88 3.39
CA ASN A 190 -8.63 15.27 3.17
C ASN A 190 -8.75 16.10 4.47
N GLU A 191 -8.66 15.49 5.66
CA GLU A 191 -8.84 16.21 6.93
C GLU A 191 -7.56 16.78 7.56
N VAL A 192 -6.36 16.49 7.02
CA VAL A 192 -5.08 16.92 7.65
C VAL A 192 -4.45 18.15 6.99
N GLU A 193 -4.82 18.49 5.75
CA GLU A 193 -4.23 19.63 5.02
C GLU A 193 -4.86 21.01 5.36
N ASP A 194 -6.02 21.07 6.04
CA ASP A 194 -6.73 22.34 6.33
C ASP A 194 -6.33 23.02 7.67
N MET A 195 -5.24 22.60 8.30
CA MET A 195 -4.83 23.07 9.63
C MET A 195 -3.51 23.87 9.68
N SER A 196 -2.89 24.20 8.54
CA SER A 196 -1.61 24.95 8.53
C SER A 196 -1.63 26.35 7.93
N ASP A 197 -2.75 26.84 7.40
CA ASP A 197 -2.85 28.20 6.84
C ASP A 197 -3.85 29.05 7.63
N ASP A 198 -3.46 29.48 8.83
CA ASP A 198 -3.96 30.73 9.43
C ASP A 198 -3.10 31.14 10.65
N SER A 199 -1.89 31.64 10.37
CA SER A 199 -1.26 32.60 11.28
C SER A 199 -0.37 33.60 10.54
N GLU A 200 -0.96 34.39 9.64
CA GLU A 200 -0.46 35.73 9.37
C GLU A 200 -0.83 36.64 10.55
N TYR A 201 -0.10 36.54 11.66
CA TYR A 201 -0.02 37.63 12.62
C TYR A 201 1.19 38.49 12.28
N SER A 202 0.94 39.47 11.41
CA SER A 202 1.73 40.71 11.32
C SER A 202 1.84 41.33 12.72
N PHE A 203 3.05 41.34 13.29
CA PHE A 203 3.39 42.17 14.44
C PHE A 203 4.25 43.34 13.94
N ASP A 204 3.57 44.40 13.52
CA ASP A 204 4.15 45.73 13.40
C ASP A 204 4.55 46.23 14.80
N ILE A 205 5.83 46.20 15.14
CA ILE A 205 6.39 46.89 16.31
C ILE A 205 7.29 48.01 15.82
N PHE A 206 6.70 49.18 15.54
CA PHE A 206 7.38 50.47 15.65
C PHE A 206 6.36 51.59 15.90
N SER A 207 6.03 51.81 17.18
CA SER A 207 5.76 53.16 17.69
C SER A 207 5.83 53.12 19.22
N ASP A 208 6.95 53.56 19.77
CA ASP A 208 7.00 54.49 20.91
C ASP A 208 8.45 54.66 21.37
N LEU A 209 9.11 55.65 20.76
CA LEU A 209 10.32 56.29 21.28
C LEU A 209 10.30 57.75 20.83
N MET A 210 9.47 58.55 21.50
CA MET A 210 9.72 59.97 21.85
C MET A 210 8.90 60.35 23.06
#